data_AF-A0A914DZQ8-F1
#
_entry.id   AF-A0A914DZQ8-F1
#
_cell.length_a   1.000
_cell.length_b   1.000
_cell.length_c   1.000
_cell.angle_alpha   90.00
_cell.angle_beta   90.00
_cell.angle_gamma   90.00
#
_symmetry.space_group_name_H-M   'P 1'
#
loop_
_entity.id
_entity.type
_entity.pdbx_description
1 polymer ?
#
loop_
_entity_poly.entity_id
_entity_poly.type
_entity_poly.pdbx_seq_one_letter_code
_entity_poly.pdbx_strand_id
1 'polypeptide(L)'
;MRSNNTSQNIQNPVVPFTNGIKGFKRGARIEIHGTPIVGPNQFFCVELFSGQDIAFNLNARFYANDNVLALNSCQQGNWQFEERHANPLMIGSRFEIKITNKMSGFKIKINGQKINFSHRISAKSITMLGIRGDVQVTNVIMKKFDTSIVTYNSAPVVNAQGQSQPQPVIIIQQGENSDDRRQRRRRRMVFRALMGGVGHH
;
A
#
# COMPACT_ATOMS: atom_id res chain seq x y z
N MET A 1 -6.86 17.76 -24.13
CA MET A 1 -7.35 16.49 -23.56
C MET A 1 -7.64 16.72 -22.08
N ARG A 2 -8.92 16.67 -21.66
CA ARG A 2 -9.32 16.84 -20.26
C ARG A 2 -8.94 15.57 -19.49
N SER A 3 -8.04 15.66 -18.51
CA SER A 3 -7.79 14.53 -17.62
C SER A 3 -8.98 14.39 -16.68
N ASN A 4 -9.71 13.28 -16.80
CA ASN A 4 -10.73 12.92 -15.82
C ASN A 4 -10.02 12.75 -14.47
N ASN A 5 -10.27 13.69 -13.57
CA ASN A 5 -9.65 13.77 -12.26
C ASN A 5 -10.35 12.78 -11.33
N THR A 6 -10.14 11.48 -11.55
CA THR A 6 -10.90 10.45 -10.85
C THR A 6 -10.36 10.22 -9.44
N SER A 7 -11.28 10.10 -8.49
CA SER A 7 -11.02 9.75 -7.10
C SER A 7 -11.60 8.37 -6.83
N GLN A 8 -10.77 7.42 -6.40
CA GLN A 8 -11.22 6.13 -5.89
C GLN A 8 -11.26 6.20 -4.36
N ASN A 9 -12.32 5.68 -3.74
CA ASN A 9 -12.44 5.58 -2.28
C ASN A 9 -12.77 4.12 -1.93
N ILE A 10 -11.87 3.47 -1.21
CA ILE A 10 -12.00 2.08 -0.78
C ILE A 10 -12.27 2.11 0.71
N GLN A 11 -13.43 1.63 1.13
CA GLN A 11 -13.87 1.64 2.52
C GLN A 11 -13.61 0.30 3.18
N ASN A 12 -13.13 0.34 4.42
CA ASN A 12 -12.87 -0.80 5.30
C ASN A 12 -12.10 -1.96 4.62
N PRO A 13 -10.98 -1.70 3.91
CA PRO A 13 -10.22 -2.79 3.31
C PRO A 13 -9.63 -3.71 4.37
N VAL A 14 -9.71 -5.02 4.14
CA VAL A 14 -9.06 -6.04 4.98
C VAL A 14 -7.55 -5.95 4.78
N VAL A 15 -6.79 -5.96 5.88
CA VAL A 15 -5.32 -5.98 5.88
C VAL A 15 -4.84 -7.44 6.02
N PRO A 16 -3.91 -7.93 5.19
CA PRO A 16 -3.15 -7.19 4.19
C PRO A 16 -3.98 -6.76 2.97
N PHE A 17 -3.77 -5.50 2.58
CA PHE A 17 -4.50 -4.86 1.49
C PHE A 17 -3.54 -4.56 0.34
N THR A 18 -3.99 -4.77 -0.90
CA THR A 18 -3.28 -4.31 -2.09
C THR A 18 -4.22 -3.64 -3.09
N ASN A 19 -3.72 -2.63 -3.80
CA ASN A 19 -4.43 -2.02 -4.91
C ASN A 19 -3.47 -1.73 -6.06
N GLY A 20 -3.83 -2.13 -7.28
CA GLY A 20 -3.02 -1.87 -8.45
C GLY A 20 -3.03 -0.39 -8.83
N ILE A 21 -1.88 0.11 -9.29
CA ILE A 21 -1.64 1.50 -9.67
C ILE A 21 -0.99 1.51 -11.07
N LYS A 22 -1.35 2.47 -11.95
CA LYS A 22 -0.66 2.69 -13.24
C LYS A 22 0.26 3.90 -13.15
N GLY A 23 1.33 3.77 -12.38
CA GLY A 23 2.24 4.86 -12.05
C GLY A 23 1.65 5.87 -11.07
N PHE A 24 2.51 6.49 -10.30
CA PHE A 24 2.14 7.56 -9.37
C PHE A 24 2.43 8.91 -10.03
N LYS A 25 1.43 9.51 -10.68
CA LYS A 25 1.62 10.77 -11.44
C LYS A 25 1.92 11.96 -10.53
N ARG A 26 2.67 12.95 -11.03
CA ARG A 26 2.97 14.19 -10.28
C ARG A 26 1.68 14.87 -9.85
N GLY A 27 1.58 15.19 -8.57
CA GLY A 27 0.40 15.83 -7.97
C GLY A 27 -0.77 14.88 -7.65
N ALA A 28 -0.68 13.59 -8.00
CA ALA A 28 -1.59 12.57 -7.48
C ALA A 28 -1.32 12.31 -6.00
N ARG A 29 -2.30 11.70 -5.33
CA ARG A 29 -2.25 11.51 -3.87
C ARG A 29 -2.96 10.24 -3.42
N ILE A 30 -2.35 9.55 -2.46
CA ILE A 30 -2.95 8.46 -1.69
C ILE A 30 -3.20 8.97 -0.27
N GLU A 31 -4.39 8.75 0.25
CA GLU A 31 -4.77 9.03 1.64
C GLU A 31 -5.17 7.72 2.31
N ILE A 32 -4.65 7.46 3.50
CA ILE A 32 -4.92 6.25 4.27
C ILE A 32 -5.38 6.69 5.65
N HIS A 33 -6.55 6.19 6.04
CA HIS A 33 -7.16 6.42 7.34
C HIS A 33 -7.26 5.09 8.05
N GLY A 34 -6.93 5.08 9.34
CA GLY A 34 -6.90 3.84 10.10
C GLY A 34 -6.50 4.06 11.54
N THR A 35 -6.27 2.94 12.22
CA THR A 35 -5.87 2.89 13.61
C THR A 35 -4.82 1.78 13.74
N PRO A 36 -3.60 2.05 14.24
CA PRO A 36 -2.64 0.99 14.53
C PRO A 36 -3.21 0.18 15.69
N ILE A 37 -3.12 -1.13 15.61
CA ILE A 37 -3.68 -2.04 16.63
C ILE A 37 -2.56 -2.77 17.35
N VAL A 38 -2.85 -3.28 18.55
CA VAL A 38 -1.94 -4.22 19.20
C VAL A 38 -1.96 -5.52 18.41
N GLY A 39 -0.77 -6.00 18.04
CA GLY A 39 -0.61 -7.26 17.32
C GLY A 39 0.80 -7.82 17.46
N PRO A 40 1.04 -9.00 16.89
CA PRO A 40 2.30 -9.72 17.07
C PRO A 40 3.49 -9.08 16.35
N ASN A 41 3.26 -8.22 15.35
CA ASN A 41 4.32 -7.60 14.57
C ASN A 41 4.89 -6.36 15.29
N GLN A 42 4.04 -5.62 16.01
CA GLN A 42 4.33 -4.31 16.62
C GLN A 42 4.75 -3.23 15.60
N PHE A 43 4.38 -3.42 14.33
CA PHE A 43 4.55 -2.44 13.27
C PHE A 43 3.46 -2.59 12.20
N PHE A 44 3.33 -1.58 11.36
CA PHE A 44 2.67 -1.72 10.07
C PHE A 44 3.44 -1.01 8.96
N CYS A 45 3.25 -1.48 7.73
CA CYS A 45 3.89 -0.92 6.55
C CYS A 45 2.88 -0.40 5.52
N VAL A 46 3.26 0.69 4.85
CA VAL A 46 2.67 1.16 3.59
C VAL A 46 3.76 1.11 2.52
N GLU A 47 3.54 0.31 1.48
CA GLU A 47 4.54 -0.02 0.47
C GLU A 47 4.04 0.39 -0.94
N LEU A 48 4.91 1.02 -1.72
CA LEU A 48 4.68 1.32 -3.13
C LEU A 48 5.64 0.48 -3.98
N PHE A 49 5.10 -0.55 -4.62
CA PHE A 49 5.88 -1.50 -5.40
C PHE A 49 6.13 -1.02 -6.82
N SER A 50 7.33 -1.31 -7.33
CA SER A 50 7.76 -1.10 -8.72
C SER A 50 8.28 -2.42 -9.28
N GLY A 51 7.37 -3.26 -9.77
CA GLY A 51 7.72 -4.62 -10.19
C GLY A 51 8.06 -5.50 -8.97
N GLN A 52 9.33 -5.91 -8.86
CA GLN A 52 9.83 -6.69 -7.71
C GLN A 52 10.44 -5.79 -6.61
N ASP A 53 10.66 -4.51 -6.91
CA ASP A 53 11.25 -3.54 -5.99
C ASP A 53 10.19 -2.81 -5.17
N ILE A 54 10.62 -2.19 -4.08
CA ILE A 54 9.81 -1.28 -3.27
C ILE A 54 10.37 0.13 -3.45
N ALA A 55 9.64 0.96 -4.21
CA ALA A 55 10.02 2.34 -4.48
C ALA A 55 9.91 3.24 -3.25
N PHE A 56 8.99 2.91 -2.35
CA PHE A 56 8.78 3.59 -1.07
C PHE A 56 8.18 2.62 -0.06
N ASN A 57 8.81 2.52 1.09
CA ASN A 57 8.36 1.79 2.26
C ASN A 57 8.27 2.77 3.43
N LEU A 58 7.07 2.95 3.96
CA LEU A 58 6.84 3.60 5.25
C LEU A 58 6.55 2.50 6.26
N ASN A 59 7.43 2.34 7.25
CA ASN A 59 7.31 1.36 8.32
C ASN A 59 7.16 2.10 9.65
N ALA A 60 5.95 2.07 10.23
CA ALA A 60 5.68 2.63 11.54
C ALA A 60 5.90 1.54 12.60
N ARG A 61 6.96 1.69 13.40
CA ARG A 61 7.35 0.74 14.46
C ARG A 61 6.92 1.28 15.81
N PHE A 62 6.44 0.39 16.69
CA PHE A 62 5.94 0.74 18.02
C PHE A 62 6.66 -0.01 19.14
N TYR A 63 7.89 -0.48 18.89
CA TYR A 63 8.70 -1.15 19.92
C TYR A 63 9.08 -0.18 21.04
N ALA A 64 9.15 -0.67 22.27
CA ALA A 64 9.47 0.16 23.45
C ALA A 64 10.81 0.92 23.30
N ASN A 65 11.80 0.31 22.66
CA ASN A 65 13.13 0.87 22.40
C ASN A 65 13.36 1.33 20.94
N ASP A 66 12.36 1.19 20.06
CA ASP A 66 12.46 1.59 18.64
C ASP A 66 11.11 2.10 18.10
N ASN A 67 10.51 3.06 18.81
CA ASN A 67 9.29 3.73 18.38
C ASN A 67 9.62 4.82 17.33
N VAL A 68 9.72 4.42 16.08
CA VAL A 68 10.15 5.27 14.97
C VAL A 68 9.30 5.07 13.72
N LEU A 69 9.25 6.11 12.89
CA LEU A 69 8.80 6.00 11.52
C LEU A 69 10.02 5.86 10.61
N ALA A 70 10.22 4.68 10.05
CA ALA A 70 11.31 4.36 9.15
C ALA A 70 10.85 4.43 7.69
N LEU A 71 11.50 5.27 6.87
CA LEU A 71 11.27 5.39 5.44
C LEU A 71 12.44 4.77 4.66
N ASN A 72 12.15 3.98 3.64
CA ASN A 72 13.18 3.34 2.82
C ASN A 72 12.68 2.97 1.42
N SER A 73 13.57 2.42 0.61
CA SER A 73 13.29 1.69 -0.63
C SER A 73 14.04 0.36 -0.61
N CYS A 74 13.55 -0.64 -1.32
CA CYS A 74 14.25 -1.91 -1.54
C CYS A 74 14.46 -2.11 -3.04
N GLN A 75 15.71 -2.28 -3.48
CA GLN A 75 16.08 -2.43 -4.89
C GLN A 75 16.83 -3.75 -5.05
N GLN A 76 16.35 -4.62 -5.93
CA GLN A 76 16.92 -5.94 -6.19
C GLN A 76 17.08 -6.76 -4.90
N GLY A 77 16.09 -6.67 -4.00
CA GLY A 77 16.10 -7.35 -2.69
C GLY A 77 16.93 -6.66 -1.61
N ASN A 78 17.64 -5.57 -1.91
CA ASN A 78 18.48 -4.86 -0.95
C ASN A 78 17.82 -3.58 -0.44
N TRP A 79 17.63 -3.50 0.89
CA TRP A 79 17.25 -2.27 1.56
C TRP A 79 18.33 -1.20 1.37
N GLN A 80 17.88 0.01 1.06
CA GLN A 80 18.77 1.16 0.91
C GLN A 80 18.94 1.87 2.26
N PHE A 81 19.52 3.07 2.28
CA PHE A 81 19.68 3.83 3.52
C PHE A 81 18.34 4.15 4.19
N GLU A 82 18.17 3.79 5.47
CA GLU A 82 16.95 4.05 6.24
C GLU A 82 16.90 5.51 6.72
N GLU A 83 15.81 6.22 6.39
CA GLU A 83 15.53 7.55 6.93
C GLU A 83 14.60 7.41 8.15
N ARG A 84 15.09 7.78 9.34
CA ARG A 84 14.37 7.64 10.61
C ARG A 84 13.76 8.97 11.04
N HIS A 85 12.49 8.93 11.45
CA HIS A 85 11.77 10.10 11.96
C HIS A 85 11.04 9.76 13.26
N ALA A 86 10.71 10.81 14.03
CA ALA A 86 9.77 10.69 15.14
C ALA A 86 8.44 10.10 14.64
N ASN A 87 7.89 9.14 15.38
CA ASN A 87 6.63 8.49 15.02
C ASN A 87 5.44 9.30 15.57
N PRO A 88 4.61 9.95 14.71
CA PRO A 88 3.44 10.71 15.15
C PRO A 88 2.20 9.83 15.37
N LEU A 89 2.34 8.51 15.24
CA LEU A 89 1.25 7.56 15.38
C LEU A 89 1.24 6.98 16.80
N MET A 90 0.05 6.63 17.26
CA MET A 90 -0.15 5.97 18.55
C MET A 90 -1.08 4.78 18.35
N ILE A 91 -0.76 3.64 18.97
CA ILE A 91 -1.63 2.46 18.99
C ILE A 91 -2.99 2.85 19.57
N GLY A 92 -4.07 2.37 18.94
CA GLY A 92 -5.45 2.68 19.33
C GLY A 92 -5.96 4.05 18.89
N SER A 93 -5.10 4.95 18.41
CA SER A 93 -5.50 6.28 17.95
C SER A 93 -5.68 6.34 16.43
N ARG A 94 -6.71 7.07 15.98
CA ARG A 94 -6.95 7.28 14.54
C ARG A 94 -5.81 8.09 13.93
N PHE A 95 -5.44 7.74 12.71
CA PHE A 95 -4.47 8.49 11.91
C PHE A 95 -5.00 8.88 10.54
N GLU A 96 -4.31 9.86 9.97
CA GLU A 96 -4.38 10.21 8.56
C GLU A 96 -2.95 10.24 7.98
N ILE A 97 -2.67 9.40 7.00
CA ILE A 97 -1.45 9.43 6.18
C ILE A 97 -1.81 9.92 4.79
N LYS A 98 -1.14 10.98 4.32
CA LYS A 98 -1.26 11.51 2.96
C LYS A 98 0.08 11.44 2.26
N ILE A 99 0.17 10.64 1.19
CA ILE A 99 1.36 10.53 0.35
C ILE A 99 1.06 11.26 -0.97
N THR A 100 1.77 12.34 -1.24
CA THR A 100 1.62 13.12 -2.49
C THR A 100 2.87 13.02 -3.32
N ASN A 101 2.75 12.61 -4.58
CA ASN A 101 3.90 12.62 -5.47
C ASN A 101 4.26 14.05 -5.91
N LYS A 102 5.52 14.44 -5.73
CA LYS A 102 6.10 15.71 -6.20
C LYS A 102 7.16 15.45 -7.27
N MET A 103 7.89 16.48 -7.69
CA MET A 103 8.85 16.34 -8.79
C MET A 103 10.05 15.47 -8.40
N SER A 104 10.62 15.69 -7.23
CA SER A 104 11.84 15.02 -6.75
C SER A 104 11.61 13.96 -5.67
N GLY A 105 10.37 13.79 -5.20
CA GLY A 105 10.09 12.89 -4.08
C GLY A 105 8.63 12.82 -3.69
N PHE A 106 8.35 12.00 -2.67
CA PHE A 106 7.06 11.96 -1.99
C PHE A 106 7.05 12.99 -0.87
N LYS A 107 5.94 13.73 -0.79
CA LYS A 107 5.59 14.53 0.39
C LYS A 107 4.59 13.73 1.22
N ILE A 108 4.99 13.35 2.42
CA ILE A 108 4.19 12.61 3.38
C ILE A 108 3.66 13.60 4.42
N LYS A 109 2.36 13.53 4.72
CA LYS A 109 1.77 14.20 5.87
C LYS A 109 1.12 13.15 6.76
N ILE A 110 1.50 13.09 8.03
CA ILE A 110 0.94 12.17 9.03
C ILE A 110 0.46 12.99 10.21
N ASN A 111 -0.84 12.97 10.50
CA ASN A 111 -1.45 13.71 11.61
C ASN A 111 -1.02 15.19 11.72
N GLY A 112 -0.76 15.87 10.59
CA GLY A 112 -0.25 17.24 10.59
C GLY A 112 1.24 17.38 10.26
N GLN A 113 2.07 16.45 10.75
CA GLN A 113 3.53 16.45 10.57
C GLN A 113 3.89 16.16 9.11
N LYS A 114 4.87 16.90 8.58
CA LYS A 114 5.32 16.80 7.18
C LYS A 114 6.70 16.15 7.13
N ILE A 115 6.83 15.17 6.26
CA ILE A 115 8.09 14.46 5.97
C ILE A 115 8.25 14.40 4.45
N ASN A 116 9.48 14.49 3.94
CA ASN A 116 9.76 14.31 2.52
C ASN A 116 10.65 13.08 2.36
N PHE A 117 10.45 12.35 1.27
CA PHE A 117 11.28 11.22 0.89
C PHE A 117 11.65 11.34 -0.58
N SER A 118 12.94 11.42 -0.90
CA SER A 118 13.41 11.57 -2.28
C SER A 118 13.12 10.31 -3.11
N HIS A 119 12.78 10.49 -4.39
CA HIS A 119 12.61 9.34 -5.28
C HIS A 119 13.94 8.62 -5.48
N ARG A 120 13.99 7.35 -5.07
CA ARG A 120 15.10 6.43 -5.37
C ARG A 120 14.79 5.51 -6.56
N ILE A 121 13.50 5.30 -6.82
CA ILE A 121 12.95 4.63 -7.99
C ILE A 121 11.93 5.56 -8.63
N SER A 122 11.78 5.50 -9.96
CA SER A 122 10.84 6.33 -10.71
C SER A 122 9.39 6.14 -10.20
N ALA A 123 8.75 7.22 -9.77
CA ALA A 123 7.35 7.17 -9.38
C ALA A 123 6.41 6.67 -10.51
N LYS A 124 6.83 6.79 -11.78
CA LYS A 124 6.08 6.31 -12.94
C LYS A 124 6.05 4.77 -13.04
N SER A 125 7.04 4.07 -12.48
CA SER A 125 7.11 2.60 -12.52
C SER A 125 6.34 1.93 -11.39
N ILE A 126 5.72 2.71 -10.48
CA ILE A 126 4.93 2.15 -9.38
C ILE A 126 3.67 1.46 -9.92
N THR A 127 3.52 0.19 -9.59
CA THR A 127 2.45 -0.68 -10.10
C THR A 127 1.43 -1.09 -9.04
N MET A 128 1.72 -0.89 -7.75
CA MET A 128 0.87 -1.37 -6.66
C MET A 128 1.11 -0.62 -5.34
N LEU A 129 0.03 -0.36 -4.61
CA LEU A 129 0.03 -0.04 -3.19
C LEU A 129 -0.16 -1.32 -2.39
N GLY A 130 0.62 -1.52 -1.33
CA GLY A 130 0.40 -2.53 -0.31
C GLY A 130 0.32 -1.92 1.09
N ILE A 131 -0.51 -2.51 1.94
CA ILE A 131 -0.61 -2.20 3.37
C ILE A 131 -0.63 -3.53 4.12
N ARG A 132 0.22 -3.68 5.13
CA ARG A 132 0.35 -4.91 5.94
C ARG A 132 0.78 -4.60 7.37
N GLY A 133 0.72 -5.60 8.24
CA GLY A 133 1.07 -5.49 9.65
C GLY A 133 -0.13 -5.09 10.53
N ASP A 134 0.15 -4.60 11.72
CA ASP A 134 -0.83 -4.44 12.80
C ASP A 134 -1.58 -3.11 12.66
N VAL A 135 -2.50 -3.05 11.71
CA VAL A 135 -3.30 -1.85 11.44
C VAL A 135 -4.70 -2.22 10.95
N GLN A 136 -5.71 -1.51 11.47
CA GLN A 136 -7.05 -1.50 10.90
C GLN A 136 -7.18 -0.29 9.99
N VAL A 137 -7.54 -0.51 8.72
CA VAL A 137 -7.71 0.56 7.73
C VAL A 137 -9.20 0.80 7.49
N THR A 138 -9.62 2.06 7.60
CA THR A 138 -11.02 2.49 7.38
C THR A 138 -11.22 3.06 5.98
N ASN A 139 -10.22 3.79 5.45
CA ASN A 139 -10.29 4.33 4.10
C ASN A 139 -8.93 4.31 3.39
N VAL A 140 -8.96 3.97 2.10
CA VAL A 140 -7.88 4.28 1.15
C VAL A 140 -8.47 5.14 0.03
N ILE A 141 -8.04 6.39 -0.05
CA ILE A 141 -8.52 7.35 -1.04
C ILE A 141 -7.39 7.65 -2.02
N MET A 142 -7.64 7.44 -3.30
CA MET A 142 -6.65 7.65 -4.36
C MET A 142 -7.16 8.72 -5.32
N LYS A 143 -6.45 9.84 -5.41
CA LYS A 143 -6.83 11.00 -6.25
C LYS A 143 -5.85 11.19 -7.40
N LYS A 144 -6.38 11.47 -8.60
CA LYS A 144 -5.62 11.62 -9.87
C LYS A 144 -4.92 10.33 -10.29
N PHE A 145 -5.54 9.19 -10.04
CA PHE A 145 -5.14 7.91 -10.60
C PHE A 145 -6.09 7.53 -11.72
N ASP A 146 -5.55 6.92 -12.78
CA ASP A 146 -6.39 6.43 -13.88
C ASP A 146 -7.20 5.24 -13.34
N THR A 147 -8.53 5.38 -13.26
CA THR A 147 -9.46 4.43 -12.63
C THR A 147 -9.71 3.15 -13.43
N SER A 148 -8.70 2.63 -14.13
CA SER A 148 -8.81 1.42 -14.95
C SER A 148 -8.20 0.17 -14.30
N ILE A 149 -8.19 0.07 -12.95
CA ILE A 149 -7.77 -1.17 -12.27
C ILE A 149 -8.82 -1.66 -11.28
N VAL A 150 -9.21 -2.92 -11.51
CA VAL A 150 -10.02 -3.81 -10.68
C VAL A 150 -9.41 -3.99 -9.28
N THR A 151 -10.17 -3.69 -8.23
CA THR A 151 -9.83 -4.08 -6.85
C THR A 151 -10.20 -5.55 -6.66
N TYR A 152 -9.22 -6.40 -6.34
CA TYR A 152 -9.48 -7.77 -5.91
C TYR A 152 -9.44 -7.80 -4.38
N ASN A 153 -10.57 -8.10 -3.74
CA ASN A 153 -10.57 -8.40 -2.31
C ASN A 153 -9.80 -9.70 -2.10
N SER A 154 -8.62 -9.61 -1.49
CA SER A 154 -7.67 -10.73 -1.37
C SER A 154 -7.97 -11.70 -0.24
N ALA A 155 -9.08 -11.55 0.48
CA ALA A 155 -9.50 -12.50 1.51
C ALA A 155 -10.73 -13.30 1.04
N PRO A 156 -10.66 -14.65 0.98
CA PRO A 156 -11.87 -15.45 0.86
C PRO A 156 -12.73 -15.23 2.11
N VAL A 157 -14.01 -14.92 1.94
CA VAL A 157 -14.96 -14.98 3.06
C VAL A 157 -15.24 -16.46 3.30
N VAL A 158 -14.79 -16.94 4.46
CA VAL A 158 -15.04 -18.29 4.94
C VAL A 158 -16.33 -18.24 5.75
N ASN A 159 -17.34 -19.00 5.33
CA ASN A 159 -18.57 -19.10 6.10
C ASN A 159 -18.34 -19.90 7.40
N ALA A 160 -19.32 -19.90 8.31
CA ALA A 160 -19.24 -20.65 9.58
C ALA A 160 -19.05 -22.17 9.42
N GLN A 161 -19.08 -22.69 8.19
CA GLN A 161 -18.87 -24.08 7.81
C GLN A 161 -17.50 -24.32 7.14
N GLY A 162 -16.59 -23.34 7.14
CA GLY A 162 -15.25 -23.49 6.57
C GLY A 162 -15.18 -23.42 5.04
N GLN A 163 -16.28 -23.12 4.35
CA GLN A 163 -16.32 -23.04 2.90
C GLN A 163 -16.06 -21.61 2.43
N SER A 164 -15.18 -21.46 1.43
CA SER A 164 -14.91 -20.16 0.80
C SER A 164 -16.01 -19.78 -0.18
N GLN A 165 -16.64 -18.62 0.00
CA GLN A 165 -17.57 -18.08 -0.99
C GLN A 165 -16.90 -16.97 -1.84
N PRO A 166 -17.06 -16.99 -3.18
CA PRO A 166 -16.59 -15.92 -4.04
C PRO A 166 -17.42 -14.65 -3.83
N GLN A 167 -16.77 -13.50 -3.62
CA GLN A 167 -17.42 -12.20 -3.54
C GLN A 167 -17.92 -11.74 -4.93
N PRO A 168 -19.09 -11.07 -5.04
CA PRO A 168 -19.56 -10.54 -6.31
C PRO A 168 -18.59 -9.47 -6.83
N VAL A 169 -18.16 -9.64 -8.08
CA VAL A 169 -17.27 -8.70 -8.78
C VAL A 169 -18.12 -7.70 -9.54
N ILE A 170 -18.04 -6.41 -9.22
CA ILE A 170 -18.59 -5.36 -10.10
C ILE A 170 -17.56 -5.13 -11.21
N ILE A 171 -17.82 -5.72 -12.38
CA ILE A 171 -17.01 -5.55 -13.60
C ILE A 171 -17.65 -4.44 -14.43
N ILE A 172 -16.96 -3.30 -14.60
CA ILE A 172 -17.24 -2.41 -15.73
C ILE A 172 -16.24 -2.80 -16.82
N GLN A 173 -16.72 -3.59 -17.76
CA GLN A 173 -15.91 -4.31 -18.75
C GLN A 173 -15.61 -3.41 -19.96
N GLN A 174 -14.33 -3.19 -20.25
CA GLN A 174 -13.85 -3.12 -21.63
C GLN A 174 -12.65 -4.07 -21.74
N GLY A 175 -12.61 -4.85 -22.82
CA GLY A 175 -11.99 -6.18 -22.92
C GLY A 175 -10.56 -6.31 -22.37
N GLU A 176 -10.33 -7.38 -21.60
CA GLU A 176 -9.02 -7.77 -21.06
C GLU A 176 -8.10 -8.31 -22.18
N ASN A 177 -6.90 -7.73 -22.32
CA ASN A 177 -5.89 -8.24 -23.25
C ASN A 177 -4.93 -9.24 -22.56
N SER A 178 -4.16 -10.00 -23.33
CA SER A 178 -3.29 -11.10 -22.86
C SER A 178 -2.23 -10.68 -21.82
N ASP A 179 -1.76 -9.44 -21.87
CA ASP A 179 -0.83 -8.87 -20.87
C ASP A 179 -1.44 -8.73 -19.48
N ASP A 180 -2.75 -8.42 -19.39
CA ASP A 180 -3.44 -8.33 -18.10
C ASP A 180 -3.54 -9.70 -17.42
N ARG A 181 -3.68 -10.79 -18.19
CA ARG A 181 -3.66 -12.16 -17.68
C ARG A 181 -2.29 -12.51 -17.08
N ARG A 182 -1.20 -12.05 -17.71
CA ARG A 182 0.18 -12.28 -17.25
C ARG A 182 0.49 -11.48 -15.98
N GLN A 183 0.02 -10.23 -15.89
CA GLN A 183 0.12 -9.42 -14.68
C GLN A 183 -0.69 -10.01 -13.52
N ARG A 184 -1.89 -10.55 -13.79
CA ARG A 184 -2.74 -11.21 -12.78
C ARG A 184 -2.07 -12.44 -12.15
N ARG A 185 -1.40 -13.28 -12.96
CA ARG A 185 -0.66 -14.45 -12.46
C ARG A 185 0.57 -14.06 -11.62
N ARG A 186 1.31 -13.02 -12.03
CA ARG A 186 2.45 -12.50 -11.25
C ARG A 186 2.02 -11.87 -9.92
N ARG A 187 0.90 -11.16 -9.89
CA ARG A 187 0.34 -10.54 -8.67
C ARG A 187 -0.05 -11.56 -7.59
N ARG A 188 -0.60 -12.72 -7.98
CA ARG A 188 -0.87 -13.83 -7.04
C ARG A 188 0.40 -14.42 -6.42
N MET A 189 1.51 -14.45 -7.17
CA MET A 189 2.80 -14.94 -6.68
C MET A 189 3.45 -13.97 -5.68
N VAL A 190 3.45 -12.67 -5.98
CA VAL A 190 3.98 -11.63 -5.07
C VAL A 190 3.20 -11.59 -3.76
N PHE A 191 1.87 -11.71 -3.81
CA PHE A 191 1.04 -11.79 -2.60
C PHE A 191 1.37 -13.03 -1.74
N ARG A 192 1.69 -14.18 -2.36
CA ARG A 192 2.13 -15.38 -1.64
C ARG A 192 3.53 -15.21 -1.01
N ALA A 193 4.46 -14.56 -1.69
CA ALA A 193 5.81 -14.31 -1.15
C ALA A 193 5.80 -13.33 0.04
N LEU A 194 4.93 -12.30 0.02
CA LEU A 194 4.76 -11.34 1.11
C LEU A 194 4.10 -11.94 2.37
N MET A 195 3.38 -13.06 2.23
CA MET A 195 2.73 -13.78 3.35
C MET A 195 3.62 -14.88 3.96
N GLY A 196 4.80 -15.16 3.40
CA GLY A 196 5.61 -16.35 3.68
C GLY A 196 7.00 -16.11 4.27
N GLY A 197 7.20 -15.02 5.00
CA GLY A 197 8.47 -14.71 5.68
C GLY A 197 8.51 -15.11 7.15
N VAL A 198 8.14 -16.35 7.48
CA VAL A 198 8.49 -16.97 8.77
C VAL A 198 9.04 -18.36 8.46
N GLY A 199 10.35 -18.50 8.58
CA GLY A 199 11.06 -19.77 8.41
C GLY A 199 12.42 -19.67 9.08
N HIS A 200 12.52 -20.31 10.25
CA HIS A 200 13.74 -20.58 10.99
C HIS A 200 14.88 -21.09 10.09
N HIS A 201 16.07 -20.49 10.22
CA HIS A 201 17.29 -21.12 10.74
C HIS A 201 18.39 -20.07 10.89
#